data_AF-A0A965KE14-F1
#
_entry.id   AF-A0A965KE14-F1
#
_cell.length_a   1.000
_cell.length_b   1.000
_cell.length_c   1.000
_cell.angle_alpha   90.00
_cell.angle_beta   90.00
_cell.angle_gamma   90.00
#
_symmetry.space_group_name_H-M   'P 1'
#
loop_
_entity.id
_entity.type
_entity.pdbx_description
1 polymer ?
#
loop_
_entity_poly.entity_id
_entity_poly.type
_entity_poly.pdbx_seq_one_letter_code
_entity_poly.pdbx_strand_id
1 'polypeptide(L)'
;MGEDKNMLYKIIMFVLTALAVQVHMFSRETGYVVNESFDKHSQACSPTMCQNLCLELPVATDKFWVSSLYGNRKKPNGKMGWHNGVDFAAVKGVPVYAVAAGIVEWAEEKKGYGNFIEIKHKRKFKSRYAHLDKFAKGIKQGKHVKKGQLLGYVGATGNVRALKDPSHLHFEVLHKEKSMNPLCCLAQSPCIAG
;
A
#
# COMPACT_ATOMS: atom_id res chain seq x y z
N MET A 1 -24.02 -18.11 -50.38
CA MET A 1 -23.92 -16.77 -49.76
C MET A 1 -23.65 -16.88 -48.25
N GLY A 2 -22.60 -17.60 -47.82
CA GLY A 2 -22.39 -17.96 -46.41
C GLY A 2 -20.94 -18.05 -45.92
N GLU A 3 -19.94 -17.91 -46.78
CA GLU A 3 -18.52 -18.00 -46.38
C GLU A 3 -17.95 -16.67 -45.86
N ASP A 4 -18.50 -15.54 -46.29
CA ASP A 4 -17.94 -14.20 -46.04
C ASP A 4 -18.12 -13.72 -44.58
N LYS A 5 -19.23 -14.10 -43.94
CA LYS A 5 -19.50 -13.75 -42.53
C LYS A 5 -18.53 -14.43 -41.56
N ASN A 6 -18.01 -15.60 -41.93
CA ASN A 6 -17.10 -16.38 -41.10
C ASN A 6 -15.68 -15.82 -41.15
N MET A 7 -15.27 -15.27 -42.30
CA MET A 7 -14.01 -14.54 -42.46
C MET A 7 -14.04 -13.22 -41.68
N LEU A 8 -15.14 -12.47 -41.79
CA LEU A 8 -15.33 -11.24 -41.02
C LEU A 8 -15.34 -11.49 -39.50
N TYR A 9 -15.99 -12.56 -39.04
CA TYR A 9 -16.00 -12.91 -37.61
C TYR A 9 -14.61 -13.31 -37.12
N LYS A 10 -13.84 -14.06 -37.91
CA LYS A 10 -12.45 -14.41 -37.56
C LYS A 10 -11.54 -13.19 -37.50
N ILE A 11 -11.69 -12.23 -38.41
CA ILE A 11 -10.93 -10.98 -38.41
C ILE A 11 -11.32 -10.13 -37.19
N ILE A 12 -12.61 -9.98 -36.89
CA ILE A 12 -13.09 -9.25 -35.71
C ILE A 12 -12.59 -9.91 -34.42
N MET A 13 -12.67 -11.23 -34.31
CA MET A 13 -12.18 -11.94 -33.12
C MET A 13 -10.65 -11.86 -32.99
N PHE A 14 -9.91 -11.87 -34.11
CA PHE A 14 -8.46 -11.70 -34.12
C PHE A 14 -8.05 -10.26 -33.73
N VAL A 15 -8.78 -9.25 -34.21
CA VAL A 15 -8.56 -7.85 -33.82
C VAL A 15 -8.96 -7.61 -32.36
N LEU A 16 -10.07 -8.18 -31.88
CA LEU A 16 -10.49 -8.10 -30.49
C LEU A 16 -9.52 -8.80 -29.54
N THR A 17 -8.98 -9.97 -29.93
CA THR A 17 -7.96 -10.67 -29.15
C THR A 17 -6.62 -9.95 -29.19
N ALA A 18 -6.20 -9.44 -30.35
CA ALA A 18 -4.99 -8.62 -30.45
C ALA A 18 -5.10 -7.33 -29.63
N LEU A 19 -6.26 -6.65 -29.63
CA LEU A 19 -6.54 -5.49 -28.77
C LEU A 19 -6.56 -5.88 -27.29
N ALA A 20 -7.15 -7.02 -26.92
CA ALA A 20 -7.15 -7.51 -25.55
C ALA A 20 -5.71 -7.83 -25.07
N VAL A 21 -4.89 -8.43 -25.93
CA VAL A 21 -3.47 -8.68 -25.67
C VAL A 21 -2.71 -7.37 -25.57
N GLN A 22 -2.98 -6.39 -26.44
CA GLN A 22 -2.35 -5.07 -26.40
C GLN A 22 -2.71 -4.32 -25.10
N VAL A 23 -3.96 -4.38 -24.63
CA VAL A 23 -4.37 -3.82 -23.33
C VAL A 23 -3.67 -4.54 -22.17
N HIS A 24 -3.52 -5.87 -22.26
CA HIS A 24 -2.83 -6.65 -21.23
C HIS A 24 -1.31 -6.39 -21.21
N MET A 25 -0.69 -6.14 -22.37
CA MET A 25 0.71 -5.77 -22.50
C MET A 25 0.96 -4.30 -22.12
N PHE A 26 0.04 -3.39 -22.43
CA PHE A 26 0.10 -1.98 -22.03
C PHE A 26 -0.02 -1.83 -20.51
N SER A 27 -0.78 -2.72 -19.85
CA SER A 27 -0.79 -2.82 -18.38
C SER A 27 0.55 -3.29 -17.80
N ARG A 28 1.40 -3.98 -18.58
CA ARG A 28 2.74 -4.39 -18.16
C ARG A 28 3.81 -3.33 -18.44
N GLU A 29 3.62 -2.48 -19.45
CA GLU A 29 4.55 -1.39 -19.78
C GLU A 29 4.53 -0.23 -18.78
N THR A 30 3.50 -0.10 -17.94
CA THR A 30 3.48 0.88 -16.83
C THR A 30 4.28 0.43 -15.60
N GLY A 31 4.87 -0.77 -15.61
CA GLY A 31 5.73 -1.27 -14.53
C GLY A 31 5.01 -1.54 -13.19
N TYR A 32 3.68 -1.45 -13.15
CA TYR A 32 2.88 -1.70 -11.95
C TYR A 32 2.46 -3.18 -11.90
N VAL A 33 3.41 -4.10 -11.75
CA VAL A 33 3.10 -5.42 -11.18
C VAL A 33 3.17 -5.26 -9.68
N VAL A 34 2.04 -4.86 -9.12
CA VAL A 34 1.81 -4.89 -7.69
C VAL A 34 1.55 -6.35 -7.31
N ASN A 35 1.94 -6.74 -6.10
CA ASN A 35 1.67 -8.08 -5.59
C ASN A 35 0.20 -8.47 -5.86
N GLU A 36 -0.10 -9.67 -6.34
CA GLU A 36 -1.48 -10.11 -6.67
C GLU A 36 -2.48 -9.86 -5.52
N SER A 37 -2.00 -9.97 -4.27
CA SER A 37 -2.77 -9.65 -3.06
C SER A 37 -3.07 -8.16 -2.93
N PHE A 38 -2.17 -7.27 -3.34
CA PHE A 38 -2.45 -5.83 -3.40
C PHE A 38 -3.50 -5.50 -4.47
N ASP A 39 -3.33 -6.03 -5.68
CA ASP A 39 -4.21 -5.74 -6.82
C ASP A 39 -5.65 -6.16 -6.58
N LYS A 40 -5.84 -7.36 -6.04
CA LYS A 40 -7.16 -7.88 -5.70
C LYS A 40 -7.94 -6.95 -4.77
N HIS A 41 -7.26 -6.30 -3.83
CA HIS A 41 -7.93 -5.54 -2.76
C HIS A 41 -8.00 -4.04 -3.04
N SER A 42 -7.17 -3.50 -3.95
CA SER A 42 -7.19 -2.09 -4.33
C SER A 42 -8.28 -1.74 -5.35
N GLN A 43 -8.72 -2.70 -6.17
CA GLN A 43 -9.74 -2.51 -7.21
C GLN A 43 -11.15 -2.20 -6.67
N ALA A 44 -11.43 -2.43 -5.39
CA ALA A 44 -12.74 -2.20 -4.78
C ALA A 44 -12.99 -0.74 -4.34
N CYS A 45 -12.13 0.19 -4.72
CA CYS A 45 -12.09 1.56 -4.19
C CYS A 45 -12.61 2.62 -5.16
N SER A 46 -13.35 3.62 -4.65
CA SER A 46 -13.74 4.81 -5.43
C SER A 46 -12.53 5.69 -5.76
N PRO A 47 -12.36 6.16 -7.02
CA PRO A 47 -11.13 6.75 -7.56
C PRO A 47 -10.73 8.14 -7.02
N THR A 48 -11.51 8.75 -6.13
CA THR A 48 -11.36 10.17 -5.75
C THR A 48 -10.77 10.44 -4.37
N MET A 49 -10.54 9.41 -3.56
CA MET A 49 -10.35 9.63 -2.12
C MET A 49 -8.97 10.20 -1.75
N CYS A 50 -7.93 9.78 -2.46
CA CYS A 50 -6.53 10.14 -2.18
C CYS A 50 -5.83 10.87 -3.35
N GLN A 51 -6.63 11.43 -4.27
CA GLN A 51 -6.13 12.13 -5.44
C GLN A 51 -5.15 13.27 -5.06
N ASN A 52 -4.00 13.29 -5.75
CA ASN A 52 -2.93 14.29 -5.69
C ASN A 52 -1.96 14.20 -4.50
N LEU A 53 -1.94 13.09 -3.76
CA LEU A 53 -0.77 12.75 -2.95
C LEU A 53 -0.03 11.64 -3.71
N CYS A 54 1.07 11.99 -4.38
CA CYS A 54 1.96 11.05 -5.07
C CYS A 54 2.51 10.04 -4.06
N LEU A 55 1.84 8.89 -3.93
CA LEU A 55 2.18 7.86 -2.95
C LEU A 55 2.96 6.73 -3.62
N GLU A 56 4.07 6.35 -3.00
CA GLU A 56 4.78 5.10 -3.30
C GLU A 56 4.47 4.04 -2.25
N LEU A 57 4.67 2.78 -2.61
CA LEU A 57 4.51 1.69 -1.66
C LEU A 57 5.55 1.80 -0.53
N PRO A 58 5.15 1.58 0.73
CA PRO A 58 6.05 1.67 1.87
C PRO A 58 7.04 0.50 1.94
N VAL A 59 6.79 -0.58 1.20
CA VAL A 59 7.62 -1.79 1.12
C VAL A 59 7.71 -2.20 -0.34
N ALA A 60 8.89 -2.70 -0.77
CA ALA A 60 9.09 -3.19 -2.14
C ALA A 60 8.11 -4.33 -2.49
N THR A 61 7.58 -4.33 -3.72
CA THR A 61 6.48 -5.21 -4.17
C THR A 61 6.77 -6.70 -4.06
N ASP A 62 8.03 -7.09 -4.13
CA ASP A 62 8.51 -8.48 -4.02
C ASP A 62 8.82 -8.92 -2.58
N LYS A 63 8.64 -8.03 -1.59
CA LYS A 63 9.01 -8.28 -0.18
C LYS A 63 7.85 -8.42 0.78
N PHE A 64 6.61 -8.29 0.33
CA PHE A 64 5.44 -8.40 1.20
C PHE A 64 4.28 -9.13 0.53
N TRP A 65 3.29 -9.55 1.32
CA TRP A 65 1.91 -9.77 0.89
C TRP A 65 0.95 -9.07 1.85
N VAL A 66 -0.25 -8.72 1.38
CA VAL A 66 -1.28 -8.13 2.25
C VAL A 66 -1.88 -9.23 3.12
N SER A 67 -1.69 -9.15 4.44
CA SER A 67 -2.14 -10.15 5.41
C SER A 67 -3.38 -9.74 6.19
N SER A 68 -3.64 -8.44 6.32
CA SER A 68 -4.87 -7.91 6.91
C SER A 68 -5.32 -6.62 6.25
N LEU A 69 -6.62 -6.51 6.00
CA LEU A 69 -7.24 -5.38 5.32
C LEU A 69 -7.74 -4.32 6.30
N TYR A 70 -7.90 -3.11 5.79
CA TYR A 70 -8.59 -2.01 6.45
C TYR A 70 -10.07 -2.34 6.69
N GLY A 71 -10.62 -1.87 7.81
CA GLY A 71 -12.04 -1.95 8.14
C GLY A 71 -12.40 -3.09 9.11
N ASN A 72 -13.64 -3.58 9.01
CA ASN A 72 -14.17 -4.58 9.93
C ASN A 72 -13.50 -5.94 9.73
N ARG A 73 -12.94 -6.48 10.81
CA ARG A 73 -12.35 -7.82 10.85
C ARG A 73 -12.64 -8.56 12.15
N LYS A 74 -12.71 -9.88 12.06
CA LYS A 74 -12.76 -10.75 13.24
C LYS A 74 -11.40 -10.74 13.93
N LYS A 75 -11.37 -10.34 15.21
CA LYS A 75 -10.18 -10.39 16.06
C LYS A 75 -9.89 -11.83 16.49
N PRO A 76 -8.66 -12.15 16.94
CA PRO A 76 -8.32 -13.50 17.41
C PRO A 76 -9.23 -14.02 18.52
N ASN A 77 -9.79 -13.13 19.36
CA ASN A 77 -10.74 -13.47 20.42
C ASN A 77 -12.19 -13.70 19.92
N GLY A 78 -12.39 -13.81 18.60
CA GLY A 78 -13.69 -14.08 17.99
C GLY A 78 -14.61 -12.87 17.84
N LYS A 79 -14.31 -11.73 18.46
CA LYS A 79 -15.12 -10.51 18.39
C LYS A 79 -14.85 -9.73 17.09
N MET A 80 -15.86 -9.03 16.59
CA MET A 80 -15.65 -8.06 15.52
C MET A 80 -14.85 -6.86 16.04
N GLY A 81 -13.98 -6.30 15.20
CA GLY A 81 -13.35 -5.03 15.50
C GLY A 81 -12.85 -4.32 14.26
N TRP A 82 -12.51 -3.06 14.44
CA TRP A 82 -12.07 -2.18 13.37
C TRP A 82 -10.55 -2.18 13.24
N HIS A 83 -10.07 -2.20 11.99
CA HIS A 83 -8.66 -2.07 11.62
C HIS A 83 -8.44 -0.76 10.87
N ASN A 84 -7.62 0.14 11.44
CA ASN A 84 -7.40 1.49 10.90
C ASN A 84 -6.39 1.56 9.75
N GLY A 85 -5.77 0.43 9.40
CA GLY A 85 -4.71 0.35 8.42
C GLY A 85 -4.74 -0.97 7.66
N VAL A 86 -3.63 -1.26 7.01
CA VAL A 86 -3.37 -2.51 6.28
C VAL A 86 -2.09 -3.11 6.81
N ASP A 87 -2.09 -4.42 6.98
CA ASP A 87 -0.90 -5.16 7.41
C ASP A 87 -0.21 -5.75 6.18
N PHE A 88 1.02 -5.31 5.94
CA PHE A 88 1.92 -5.88 4.96
C PHE A 88 2.83 -6.89 5.67
N ALA A 89 2.51 -8.18 5.56
CA ALA A 89 3.37 -9.22 6.10
C ALA A 89 4.66 -9.28 5.27
N ALA A 90 5.78 -9.17 5.96
CA ALA A 90 7.11 -9.09 5.37
C ALA A 90 8.12 -9.59 6.40
N VAL A 91 9.24 -10.13 5.91
CA VAL A 91 10.30 -10.66 6.80
C VAL A 91 10.87 -9.52 7.66
N LYS A 92 11.17 -9.83 8.92
CA LYS A 92 11.85 -8.89 9.83
C LYS A 92 13.11 -8.33 9.17
N GLY A 93 13.31 -7.01 9.27
CA GLY A 93 14.45 -6.31 8.69
C GLY A 93 14.24 -5.83 7.26
N VAL A 94 13.11 -6.14 6.61
CA VAL A 94 12.77 -5.54 5.30
C VAL A 94 12.69 -4.02 5.42
N PRO A 95 13.32 -3.24 4.51
CA PRO A 95 13.26 -1.77 4.54
C PRO A 95 11.84 -1.21 4.40
N VAL A 96 11.55 -0.16 5.16
CA VAL A 96 10.28 0.60 5.10
C VAL A 96 10.56 2.03 4.67
N TYR A 97 9.82 2.52 3.69
CA TYR A 97 10.03 3.80 3.02
C TYR A 97 8.88 4.78 3.23
N ALA A 98 9.18 6.08 3.18
CA ALA A 98 8.18 7.14 3.25
C ALA A 98 7.34 7.17 1.97
N VAL A 99 6.03 6.96 2.10
CA VAL A 99 5.12 6.94 0.95
C VAL A 99 5.02 8.29 0.24
N ALA A 100 5.31 9.40 0.94
CA ALA A 100 5.36 10.75 0.38
C ALA A 100 6.31 11.65 1.20
N ALA A 101 6.70 12.78 0.61
CA ALA A 101 7.47 13.80 1.32
C ALA A 101 6.66 14.41 2.48
N GLY A 102 7.33 14.80 3.56
CA GLY A 102 6.66 15.32 4.74
C GLY A 102 7.59 15.66 5.90
N ILE A 103 6.99 15.81 7.08
CA ILE A 103 7.67 16.06 8.35
C ILE A 103 7.30 14.92 9.30
N VAL A 104 8.31 14.31 9.91
CA VAL A 104 8.11 13.31 10.97
C VAL A 104 7.53 14.02 12.19
N GLU A 105 6.25 13.78 12.50
CA GLU A 105 5.60 14.31 13.71
C GLU A 105 5.89 13.42 14.92
N TRP A 106 6.15 12.13 14.70
CA TRP A 106 6.43 11.15 15.74
C TRP A 106 7.43 10.10 15.25
N ALA A 107 8.38 9.70 16.09
CA ALA A 107 9.34 8.62 15.81
C ALA A 107 9.90 8.04 17.13
N GLU A 108 9.09 7.24 17.81
CA GLU A 108 9.40 6.63 19.11
C GLU A 108 8.49 5.41 19.36
N GLU A 109 8.66 4.74 20.49
CA GLU A 109 7.76 3.66 20.90
C GLU A 109 6.39 4.23 21.33
N LYS A 110 5.31 3.70 20.77
CA LYS A 110 3.93 4.07 21.11
C LYS A 110 3.15 2.84 21.54
N LYS A 111 2.49 2.91 22.70
CA LYS A 111 1.70 1.81 23.25
C LYS A 111 0.74 1.23 22.20
N GLY A 112 0.81 -0.10 22.02
CA GLY A 112 0.03 -0.83 21.01
C GLY A 112 0.69 -0.90 19.64
N TYR A 113 1.30 0.18 19.16
CA TYR A 113 1.98 0.23 17.85
C TYR A 113 3.44 -0.24 17.90
N GLY A 114 4.09 -0.24 19.06
CA GLY A 114 5.52 -0.51 19.16
C GLY A 114 6.34 0.66 18.61
N ASN A 115 7.46 0.38 17.96
CA ASN A 115 8.23 1.41 17.28
C ASN A 115 7.41 2.01 16.15
N PHE A 116 7.13 3.30 16.28
CA PHE A 116 6.09 3.99 15.52
C PHE A 116 6.64 5.26 14.89
N ILE A 117 6.31 5.46 13.61
CA ILE A 117 6.57 6.71 12.90
C ILE A 117 5.23 7.27 12.39
N GLU A 118 5.00 8.57 12.62
CA GLU A 118 3.93 9.33 11.96
C GLU A 118 4.55 10.46 11.14
N ILE A 119 4.15 10.56 9.88
CA ILE A 119 4.60 11.64 8.98
C ILE A 119 3.39 12.47 8.59
N LYS A 120 3.50 13.78 8.79
CA LYS A 120 2.58 14.76 8.23
C LYS A 120 2.99 15.14 6.82
N HIS A 121 2.03 15.07 5.93
CA HIS A 121 2.17 15.43 4.53
C HIS A 121 1.39 16.71 4.23
N LYS A 122 1.49 17.17 2.97
CA LYS A 122 0.66 18.27 2.46
C LYS A 122 -0.83 17.90 2.52
N ARG A 123 -1.70 18.91 2.37
CA ARG A 123 -3.17 18.73 2.27
C ARG A 123 -3.80 17.97 3.44
N LYS A 124 -3.23 18.08 4.65
CA LYS A 124 -3.74 17.45 5.89
C LYS A 124 -3.75 15.92 5.83
N PHE A 125 -2.87 15.32 5.03
CA PHE A 125 -2.63 13.88 5.05
C PHE A 125 -1.58 13.51 6.09
N LYS A 126 -1.71 12.31 6.63
CA LYS A 126 -0.68 11.66 7.44
C LYS A 126 -0.51 10.21 7.01
N SER A 127 0.70 9.69 7.19
CA SER A 127 0.97 8.26 7.10
C SER A 127 1.57 7.76 8.41
N ARG A 128 1.23 6.52 8.78
CA ARG A 128 1.74 5.86 9.99
C ARG A 128 2.38 4.53 9.66
N TYR A 129 3.47 4.24 10.35
CA TYR A 129 4.29 3.04 10.19
C TYR A 129 4.52 2.47 11.57
N ALA A 130 4.07 1.25 11.81
CA ALA A 130 4.11 0.63 13.12
C ALA A 130 4.74 -0.77 13.09
N HIS A 131 4.96 -1.30 14.28
CA HIS A 131 5.61 -2.58 14.55
C HIS A 131 7.04 -2.67 14.03
N LEU A 132 7.71 -1.53 13.79
CA LEU A 132 9.07 -1.50 13.24
C LEU A 132 10.05 -2.21 14.19
N ASP A 133 11.09 -2.82 13.64
CA ASP A 133 12.19 -3.36 14.45
C ASP A 133 13.08 -2.24 14.98
N LYS A 134 13.45 -1.30 14.09
CA LYS A 134 14.25 -0.13 14.42
C LYS A 134 14.02 0.99 13.41
N PHE A 135 14.33 2.22 13.82
CA PHE A 135 14.33 3.38 12.94
C PHE A 135 15.64 3.44 12.13
N ALA A 136 15.56 4.01 10.93
CA ALA A 136 16.74 4.31 10.14
C ALA A 136 17.50 5.50 10.74
N LYS A 137 18.80 5.60 10.43
CA LYS A 137 19.67 6.64 10.98
C LYS A 137 19.14 8.04 10.69
N GLY A 138 18.99 8.85 11.72
CA GLY A 138 18.57 10.25 11.61
C GLY A 138 17.07 10.47 11.45
N ILE A 139 16.26 9.41 11.49
CA ILE A 139 14.81 9.52 11.61
C ILE A 139 14.46 9.83 13.06
N LYS A 140 13.85 11.00 13.26
CA LYS A 140 13.42 11.53 14.56
C LYS A 140 12.33 12.58 14.34
N GLN A 141 11.59 12.91 15.38
CA GLN A 141 10.60 14.00 15.34
C GLN A 141 11.21 15.30 14.82
N GLY A 142 10.45 16.02 13.98
CA GLY A 142 10.85 17.24 13.29
C GLY A 142 11.67 17.03 12.01
N LYS A 143 12.09 15.79 11.70
CA LYS A 143 12.87 15.52 10.50
C LYS A 143 12.03 15.67 9.23
N HIS A 144 12.53 16.44 8.27
CA HIS A 144 12.01 16.41 6.90
C HIS A 144 12.43 15.12 6.18
N VAL A 145 11.47 14.51 5.49
CA VAL A 145 11.69 13.30 4.70
C VAL A 145 11.19 13.50 3.27
N LYS A 146 11.90 12.91 2.32
CA LYS A 146 11.49 12.83 0.91
C LYS A 146 10.63 11.59 0.68
N LYS A 147 9.84 11.58 -0.39
CA LYS A 147 9.19 10.35 -0.89
C LYS A 147 10.27 9.30 -1.19
N GLY A 148 10.00 8.04 -0.85
CA GLY A 148 10.94 6.93 -1.01
C GLY A 148 12.10 6.93 -0.02
N GLN A 149 12.16 7.87 0.93
CA GLN A 149 13.23 7.90 1.92
C GLN A 149 13.07 6.74 2.93
N LEU A 150 14.17 6.04 3.21
CA LEU A 150 14.22 4.98 4.22
C LEU A 150 13.86 5.53 5.61
N LEU A 151 12.86 4.91 6.24
CA LEU A 151 12.34 5.28 7.56
C LEU A 151 12.78 4.32 8.66
N GLY A 152 12.88 3.03 8.34
CA GLY A 152 13.15 1.98 9.29
C GLY A 152 13.01 0.62 8.65
N TYR A 153 12.76 -0.38 9.48
CA TYR A 153 12.72 -1.77 9.06
C TYR A 153 11.55 -2.50 9.69
N VAL A 154 10.93 -3.41 8.94
CA VAL A 154 9.84 -4.28 9.39
C VAL A 154 10.26 -5.03 10.65
N GLY A 155 9.36 -5.15 11.61
CA GLY A 155 9.59 -5.91 12.83
C GLY A 155 8.29 -6.49 13.39
N ALA A 156 8.29 -6.68 14.70
CA ALA A 156 7.19 -7.28 15.45
C ALA A 156 7.02 -6.63 16.83
N THR A 157 7.38 -5.35 16.97
CA THR A 157 7.31 -4.64 18.26
C THR A 157 5.88 -4.21 18.59
N GLY A 158 5.57 -4.01 19.87
CA GLY A 158 4.22 -3.62 20.29
C GLY A 158 3.22 -4.78 20.31
N ASN A 159 1.97 -4.51 19.98
CA ASN A 159 0.90 -5.51 20.03
C ASN A 159 0.66 -6.15 18.66
N VAL A 160 1.42 -7.20 18.38
CA VAL A 160 1.30 -8.00 17.16
C VAL A 160 0.63 -9.35 17.45
N ARG A 161 0.10 -10.01 16.42
CA ARG A 161 -0.54 -11.33 16.59
C ARG A 161 0.52 -12.38 16.97
N ALA A 162 0.27 -13.13 18.05
CA ALA A 162 1.16 -14.21 18.47
C ALA A 162 1.08 -15.40 17.48
N LEU A 163 1.95 -15.37 16.46
CA LEU A 163 2.14 -16.42 15.46
C LEU A 163 3.62 -16.82 15.41
N LYS A 164 3.94 -17.92 14.69
CA LYS A 164 5.32 -18.39 14.51
C LYS A 164 6.23 -17.32 13.90
N ASP A 165 5.71 -16.52 12.98
CA ASP A 165 6.34 -15.28 12.51
C ASP A 165 5.32 -14.14 12.58
N PRO A 166 5.45 -13.22 13.55
CA PRO A 166 4.54 -12.09 13.72
C PRO A 166 4.95 -10.85 12.91
N SER A 167 6.02 -10.93 12.11
CA SER A 167 6.62 -9.74 11.48
C SER A 167 5.73 -9.16 10.38
N HIS A 168 5.41 -7.87 10.50
CA HIS A 168 4.66 -7.13 9.49
C HIS A 168 4.82 -5.63 9.68
N LEU A 169 4.56 -4.87 8.61
CA LEU A 169 4.32 -3.45 8.70
C LEU A 169 2.82 -3.22 8.83
N HIS A 170 2.40 -2.62 9.94
CA HIS A 170 1.07 -2.01 10.02
C HIS A 170 1.14 -0.58 9.48
N PHE A 171 0.38 -0.31 8.41
CA PHE A 171 0.42 0.95 7.68
C PHE A 171 -0.95 1.63 7.67
N GLU A 172 -1.00 2.90 8.06
CA GLU A 172 -2.22 3.72 7.99
C GLU A 172 -2.03 4.94 7.09
N VAL A 173 -3.11 5.36 6.45
CA VAL A 173 -3.24 6.66 5.79
C VAL A 173 -4.39 7.40 6.45
N LEU A 174 -4.17 8.67 6.77
CA LEU A 174 -5.18 9.53 7.37
C LEU A 174 -5.34 10.80 6.55
N HIS A 175 -6.56 11.32 6.49
CA HIS A 175 -6.86 12.66 5.98
C HIS A 175 -7.75 13.38 6.99
N LYS A 176 -7.31 14.56 7.44
CA LYS A 176 -7.99 15.34 8.50
C LYS A 176 -8.26 14.47 9.74
N GLU A 177 -7.24 13.72 10.18
CA GLU A 177 -7.27 12.79 11.33
C GLU A 177 -8.24 11.60 11.22
N LYS A 178 -8.90 11.40 10.07
CA LYS A 178 -9.73 10.22 9.81
C LYS A 178 -8.94 9.18 9.05
N SER A 179 -8.96 7.93 9.51
CA SER A 179 -8.33 6.82 8.82
C SER A 179 -9.03 6.55 7.48
N MET A 180 -8.24 6.15 6.50
CA MET A 180 -8.66 5.85 5.14
C MET A 180 -8.12 4.48 4.77
N ASN A 181 -8.76 3.81 3.82
CA ASN A 181 -8.22 2.56 3.29
C ASN A 181 -6.91 2.83 2.53
N PRO A 182 -5.75 2.37 3.05
CA PRO A 182 -4.45 2.64 2.43
C PRO A 182 -4.31 2.07 1.03
N LEU A 183 -4.93 0.91 0.73
CA LEU A 183 -4.83 0.29 -0.59
C LEU A 183 -5.48 1.15 -1.67
N CYS A 184 -6.61 1.79 -1.35
CA CYS A 184 -7.25 2.76 -2.24
C CYS A 184 -6.29 3.92 -2.55
N CYS A 185 -5.60 4.41 -1.52
CA CYS A 185 -4.71 5.55 -1.66
C CYS A 185 -3.43 5.23 -2.42
N LEU A 186 -2.88 4.03 -2.24
CA LEU A 186 -1.66 3.59 -2.91
C LEU A 186 -1.90 3.25 -4.39
N ALA A 187 -3.09 2.75 -4.76
CA ALA A 187 -3.41 2.40 -6.14
C ALA A 187 -3.82 3.60 -7.01
N GLN A 188 -4.33 4.67 -6.41
CA GLN A 188 -4.91 5.82 -7.13
C GLN A 188 -3.95 7.00 -7.32
N SER A 189 -2.68 6.83 -6.96
CA SER A 189 -1.70 7.91 -6.95
C SER A 189 -0.49 7.65 -7.87
N PRO A 190 -0.67 7.34 -9.18
CA PRO A 190 0.45 7.40 -10.10
C PRO A 190 0.99 8.83 -10.07
N CYS A 191 2.29 8.94 -9.81
CA CYS A 191 2.97 10.22 -9.78
C CYS A 191 3.02 10.75 -11.22
N ILE A 192 2.08 11.62 -11.61
CA ILE A 192 2.30 12.42 -12.82
C ILE A 192 3.40 13.41 -12.42
N ALA A 193 4.62 13.15 -12.88
CA ALA A 193 5.71 14.10 -12.81
C ALA A 193 5.27 15.33 -13.61
N GLY A 194 4.97 16.42 -12.90
CA GLY A 194 4.81 17.75 -13.50
C GLY A 194 6.17 18.39 -13.69
#